data_AF-T2S8F5-F1
#
_entry.id   AF-T2S8F5-F1
#
_cell.length_a   1.000
_cell.length_b   1.000
_cell.length_c   1.000
_cell.angle_alpha   90.00
_cell.angle_beta   90.00
_cell.angle_gamma   90.00
#
_symmetry.space_group_name_H-M   'P 1'
#
loop_
_entity.id
_entity.type
_entity.pdbx_description
1 polymer ?
#
loop_
_entity_poly.entity_id
_entity_poly.type
_entity_poly.pdbx_seq_one_letter_code
_entity_poly.pdbx_strand_id
1 'polypeptide(L)'
;MGNLTYYAFTYLILFVCLFPVLLVGLFWRLSRPPLKQEMPKSVSLESLKEQIKNLKSEPALQKLKNSFNERFKICPKDKETLWLETIQNLVSSEFFELEDAINFGQELENANPNYQQKIANATGLALKNKKEKG
;
A
#
# COMPACT_ATOMS: atom_id res chain seq x y z
N MET A 1 58.35 26.54 -18.24
CA MET A 1 57.60 27.00 -17.05
C MET A 1 56.25 27.50 -17.54
N GLY A 2 55.19 26.72 -17.37
CA GLY A 2 53.87 27.14 -17.81
C GLY A 2 53.41 28.33 -16.97
N ASN A 3 53.00 29.40 -17.64
CA ASN A 3 52.63 30.65 -17.01
C ASN A 3 51.47 30.40 -16.04
N LEU A 4 51.67 30.64 -14.73
CA LEU A 4 50.67 30.39 -13.68
C LEU A 4 49.32 31.03 -14.01
N THR A 5 49.39 32.19 -14.66
CA THR A 5 48.25 32.96 -15.16
C THR A 5 47.44 32.19 -16.19
N TYR A 6 48.09 31.43 -17.09
CA TYR A 6 47.41 30.61 -18.10
C TYR A 6 46.58 29.51 -17.44
N TYR A 7 47.16 28.77 -16.50
CA TYR A 7 46.44 27.74 -15.76
C TYR A 7 45.30 28.33 -14.92
N ALA A 8 45.53 29.47 -14.27
CA ALA A 8 44.49 30.17 -13.52
C ALA A 8 43.28 30.50 -14.40
N PHE A 9 43.50 31.03 -15.61
CA PHE A 9 42.41 31.30 -16.56
C PHE A 9 41.76 30.02 -17.09
N THR A 10 42.53 28.97 -17.39
CA THR A 10 41.97 27.69 -17.84
C THR A 10 41.05 27.06 -16.78
N TYR A 11 41.44 27.07 -15.51
CA TYR A 11 40.61 26.56 -14.42
C TYR A 11 39.38 27.44 -14.16
N LEU A 12 39.50 28.75 -14.31
CA LEU A 12 38.38 29.69 -14.14
C LEU A 12 37.31 29.47 -15.21
N ILE A 13 37.72 29.30 -16.47
CA ILE A 13 36.81 28.99 -17.59
C ILE A 13 36.15 27.62 -17.37
N LEU A 14 36.90 26.61 -16.92
CA LEU A 14 36.36 25.29 -16.61
C LEU A 14 35.31 25.35 -15.50
N PHE A 15 35.58 26.13 -14.44
CA PHE A 15 34.66 26.30 -13.31
C PHE A 15 33.36 26.99 -13.75
N VAL A 16 33.46 28.05 -14.54
CA VAL A 16 32.28 28.78 -15.07
C VAL A 16 31.46 27.89 -16.01
N CYS A 17 32.07 26.93 -16.70
CA CYS A 17 31.35 25.98 -17.56
C CYS A 17 30.68 24.85 -16.77
N LEU A 18 31.31 24.35 -15.70
CA LEU A 18 30.78 23.26 -14.86
C LEU A 18 29.68 23.73 -13.91
N PHE A 19 29.80 24.94 -13.37
CA PHE A 19 28.85 25.49 -12.41
C PHE A 19 27.39 25.50 -12.89
N PRO A 20 27.04 25.98 -14.10
CA PRO A 20 25.67 25.94 -14.59
C PRO A 20 25.14 24.52 -14.80
N VAL A 21 25.98 23.57 -15.21
CA VAL A 21 25.58 22.15 -15.35
C VAL A 21 25.20 21.55 -14.01
N LEU A 22 25.99 21.85 -12.96
CA LEU A 22 25.69 21.44 -11.59
C LEU A 22 24.39 22.09 -11.08
N LEU A 23 24.20 23.39 -11.33
CA LEU A 23 22.98 24.09 -10.94
C LEU A 23 21.74 23.52 -11.63
N VAL A 24 21.79 23.25 -12.94
CA VAL A 24 20.68 22.64 -13.69
C VAL A 24 20.38 21.24 -13.16
N GLY A 25 21.41 20.43 -12.87
CA GLY A 25 21.23 19.12 -12.25
C GLY A 25 20.60 19.19 -10.86
N LEU A 26 21.02 20.17 -10.05
CA LEU A 26 20.47 20.40 -8.71
C LEU A 26 19.02 20.89 -8.79
N PHE A 27 18.73 21.82 -9.70
CA PHE A 27 17.39 22.35 -9.94
C PHE A 27 16.46 21.26 -10.48
N TRP A 28 16.94 20.41 -11.40
CA TRP A 28 16.19 19.25 -11.87
C TRP A 28 15.91 18.24 -10.76
N ARG A 29 16.84 18.08 -9.81
CA ARG A 29 16.65 17.22 -8.62
C ARG A 29 15.69 17.84 -7.59
N LEU A 30 15.73 19.15 -7.38
CA LEU A 30 14.83 19.87 -6.45
C LEU A 30 13.42 20.07 -7.02
N SER A 31 13.32 20.38 -8.32
CA SER A 31 12.06 20.59 -9.03
C SER A 31 11.36 19.28 -9.39
N ARG A 32 12.08 18.15 -9.37
CA ARG A 32 11.42 16.86 -9.29
C ARG A 32 10.66 16.85 -7.96
N PRO A 33 9.32 16.77 -7.98
CA PRO A 33 8.59 16.52 -6.74
C PRO A 33 9.24 15.28 -6.12
N PRO A 34 9.44 15.24 -4.79
CA PRO A 34 9.86 14.00 -4.16
C PRO A 34 8.93 12.95 -4.72
N LEU A 35 9.50 11.91 -5.36
CA LEU A 35 8.78 10.67 -5.64
C LEU A 35 8.00 10.47 -4.37
N LYS A 36 6.67 10.63 -4.43
CA LYS A 36 5.82 10.42 -3.28
C LYS A 36 6.08 8.96 -2.95
N GLN A 37 7.06 8.73 -2.07
CA GLN A 37 6.93 7.72 -1.07
C GLN A 37 5.65 8.16 -0.41
N GLU A 38 4.55 7.59 -0.90
CA GLU A 38 3.36 7.41 -0.11
C GLU A 38 3.86 6.69 1.13
N MET A 39 4.37 7.48 2.09
CA MET A 39 4.55 7.06 3.46
C MET A 39 3.23 6.35 3.75
N PRO A 40 3.25 5.04 4.07
CA PRO A 40 2.04 4.26 4.12
C PRO A 40 1.13 4.99 5.10
N LYS A 41 0.11 5.65 4.54
CA LYS A 41 -0.92 6.37 5.27
C LYS A 41 -1.34 5.37 6.31
N SER A 42 -0.98 5.62 7.58
CA SER A 42 -0.99 4.64 8.67
C SER A 42 -2.09 3.63 8.40
N VAL A 43 -1.74 2.43 7.92
CA VAL A 43 -2.72 1.51 7.33
C VAL A 43 -3.68 1.17 8.45
N SER A 44 -4.79 1.88 8.51
CA SER A 44 -5.81 1.75 9.53
C SER A 44 -6.93 0.94 8.94
N LEU A 45 -7.64 0.20 9.77
CA LEU A 45 -8.79 -0.55 9.31
C LEU A 45 -9.87 0.37 8.68
N GLU A 46 -10.01 1.62 9.16
CA GLU A 46 -10.89 2.60 8.48
C GLU A 46 -10.42 2.90 7.05
N SER A 47 -9.11 3.11 6.85
CA SER A 47 -8.54 3.37 5.52
C SER A 47 -8.65 2.16 4.60
N LEU A 48 -8.53 0.94 5.14
CA LEU A 48 -8.75 -0.29 4.40
C LEU A 48 -10.21 -0.38 3.95
N LYS A 49 -11.16 -0.16 4.86
CA LYS A 49 -12.60 -0.16 4.56
C LYS A 49 -12.99 0.84 3.47
N GLU A 50 -12.42 2.05 3.46
CA GLU A 50 -12.63 3.01 2.37
C GLU A 50 -12.02 2.57 1.04
N GLN A 51 -10.84 1.97 1.07
CA GLN A 51 -10.21 1.42 -0.13
C GLN A 51 -11.00 0.25 -0.70
N ILE A 52 -11.60 -0.61 0.14
CA ILE A 52 -12.48 -1.71 -0.30
C ILE A 52 -13.65 -1.20 -1.13
N LYS A 53 -14.29 -0.10 -0.71
CA LYS A 53 -15.42 0.50 -1.44
C LYS A 53 -15.04 1.03 -2.82
N ASN A 54 -13.78 1.39 -3.01
CA ASN A 54 -13.27 1.95 -4.25
C ASN A 54 -12.44 0.94 -5.05
N LEU A 55 -12.57 -0.36 -4.76
CA LEU A 55 -11.91 -1.39 -5.55
C LEU A 55 -12.40 -1.35 -7.00
N LYS A 56 -11.46 -1.43 -7.93
CA LYS A 56 -11.74 -1.43 -9.37
C LYS A 56 -11.10 -2.62 -10.11
N SER A 57 -10.34 -3.45 -9.40
CA SER A 57 -9.59 -4.55 -10.00
C SER A 57 -9.14 -5.59 -8.97
N GLU A 58 -8.96 -6.81 -9.45
CA GLU A 58 -8.39 -7.95 -8.71
C GLU A 58 -6.96 -7.69 -8.19
N PRO A 59 -6.01 -7.11 -8.96
CA PRO A 59 -4.70 -6.76 -8.41
C PRO A 59 -4.77 -5.74 -7.27
N ALA A 60 -5.75 -4.82 -7.30
CA ALA A 60 -5.97 -3.89 -6.19
C ALA A 60 -6.48 -4.62 -4.94
N LEU A 61 -7.34 -5.64 -5.12
CA LEU A 61 -7.76 -6.53 -4.03
C LEU A 61 -6.58 -7.26 -3.40
N GLN A 62 -5.73 -7.90 -4.21
CA GLN A 62 -4.59 -8.67 -3.68
C GLN A 62 -3.63 -7.76 -2.89
N LYS A 63 -3.38 -6.53 -3.38
CA LYS A 63 -2.59 -5.54 -2.63
C LYS A 63 -3.22 -5.18 -1.28
N LEU A 64 -4.55 -5.06 -1.25
CA LEU A 64 -5.30 -4.73 -0.03
C LEU A 64 -5.34 -5.91 0.95
N LYS A 65 -5.54 -7.13 0.45
CA LYS A 65 -5.44 -8.39 1.21
C LYS A 65 -4.06 -8.54 1.85
N ASN A 66 -3.00 -8.28 1.09
CA ASN A 66 -1.63 -8.35 1.61
C ASN A 66 -1.39 -7.30 2.70
N SER A 67 -1.82 -6.06 2.47
CA SER A 67 -1.71 -4.99 3.46
C SER A 67 -2.50 -5.29 4.74
N PHE A 68 -3.67 -5.91 4.60
CA PHE A 68 -4.48 -6.40 5.71
C PHE A 68 -3.74 -7.51 6.47
N ASN A 69 -3.24 -8.53 5.78
CA ASN A 69 -2.54 -9.66 6.41
C ASN A 69 -1.24 -9.23 7.11
N GLU A 70 -0.51 -8.26 6.58
CA GLU A 70 0.73 -7.78 7.22
C GLU A 70 0.50 -7.14 8.59
N ARG A 71 -0.63 -6.45 8.79
CA ARG A 71 -0.87 -5.64 10.00
C ARG A 71 -2.03 -6.11 10.87
N PHE A 72 -2.99 -6.79 10.26
CA PHE A 72 -4.26 -7.16 10.86
C PHE A 72 -4.61 -8.64 10.66
N LYS A 73 -3.63 -9.50 10.35
CA LYS A 73 -3.86 -10.96 10.36
C LYS A 73 -4.33 -11.45 11.73
N ILE A 74 -3.83 -10.83 12.81
CA ILE A 74 -4.28 -11.09 14.17
C ILE A 74 -5.27 -10.00 14.57
N CYS A 75 -6.39 -10.39 15.20
CA CYS A 75 -7.41 -9.45 15.65
C CYS A 75 -6.85 -8.45 16.67
N PRO A 76 -6.97 -7.13 16.43
CA PRO A 76 -6.61 -6.11 17.41
C PRO A 76 -7.62 -6.10 18.57
N LYS A 77 -7.13 -6.05 19.82
CA LYS A 77 -7.95 -6.13 21.04
C LYS A 77 -9.04 -5.06 21.14
N ASP A 78 -8.72 -3.84 20.71
CA ASP A 78 -9.61 -2.67 20.85
C ASP A 78 -10.50 -2.40 19.63
N LYS A 79 -10.35 -3.18 18.55
CA LYS A 79 -11.03 -2.92 17.26
C LYS A 79 -11.62 -4.18 16.61
N GLU A 80 -12.06 -5.14 17.43
CA GLU A 80 -12.62 -6.42 16.95
C GLU A 80 -13.78 -6.25 15.95
N THR A 81 -14.79 -5.44 16.29
CA THR A 81 -15.98 -5.23 15.45
C THR A 81 -15.61 -4.66 14.08
N LEU A 82 -14.77 -3.63 14.08
CA LEU A 82 -14.31 -2.94 12.88
C LEU A 82 -13.40 -3.84 12.04
N TRP A 83 -12.62 -4.72 12.68
CA TRP A 83 -11.82 -5.75 12.03
C TRP A 83 -12.70 -6.78 11.30
N LEU A 84 -13.71 -7.34 11.98
CA LEU A 84 -14.68 -8.28 11.39
C LEU A 84 -15.45 -7.65 10.22
N GLU A 85 -15.89 -6.40 10.36
CA GLU A 85 -16.53 -5.67 9.25
C GLU A 85 -15.59 -5.50 8.05
N THR A 86 -14.31 -5.23 8.30
CA THR A 86 -13.32 -5.07 7.23
C THR A 86 -13.15 -6.40 6.48
N ILE A 87 -13.07 -7.52 7.19
CA ILE A 87 -13.02 -8.87 6.60
C ILE A 87 -14.28 -9.14 5.77
N GLN A 88 -15.46 -8.88 6.33
CA GLN A 88 -16.74 -9.08 5.64
C GLN A 88 -16.81 -8.26 4.35
N ASN A 89 -16.37 -7.00 4.38
CA ASN A 89 -16.33 -6.14 3.20
C ASN A 89 -15.31 -6.64 2.17
N LEU A 90 -14.14 -7.13 2.61
CA LEU A 90 -13.11 -7.68 1.73
C LEU A 90 -13.69 -8.87 0.97
N VAL A 91 -14.25 -9.85 1.69
CA VAL A 91 -14.88 -11.08 1.17
C VAL A 91 -16.09 -10.78 0.28
N SER A 92 -16.85 -9.73 0.59
CA SER A 92 -17.99 -9.30 -0.23
C SER A 92 -17.59 -8.61 -1.55
N SER A 93 -16.30 -8.34 -1.76
CA SER A 93 -15.83 -7.70 -2.98
C SER A 93 -16.11 -8.57 -4.21
N GLU A 94 -16.59 -7.96 -5.29
CA GLU A 94 -16.84 -8.66 -6.56
C GLU A 94 -15.57 -9.34 -7.10
N PHE A 95 -14.42 -8.69 -6.95
CA PHE A 95 -13.11 -9.14 -7.43
C PHE A 95 -12.49 -10.26 -6.59
N PHE A 96 -13.10 -10.66 -5.47
CA PHE A 96 -12.55 -11.72 -4.62
C PHE A 96 -13.14 -13.08 -4.99
N GLU A 97 -12.40 -13.92 -5.70
CA GLU A 97 -12.90 -15.23 -6.11
C GLU A 97 -13.38 -16.07 -4.92
N LEU A 98 -14.35 -16.95 -5.16
CA LEU A 98 -15.06 -17.64 -4.08
C LEU A 98 -14.15 -18.61 -3.32
N GLU A 99 -13.36 -19.44 -4.01
CA GLU A 99 -12.35 -20.30 -3.37
C GLU A 99 -11.34 -19.47 -2.56
N ASP A 100 -10.83 -18.40 -3.15
CA ASP A 100 -9.85 -17.51 -2.53
C ASP A 100 -10.39 -16.82 -1.27
N ALA A 101 -11.66 -16.43 -1.27
CA ALA A 101 -12.34 -15.85 -0.14
C ALA A 101 -12.60 -16.89 0.98
N ILE A 102 -12.90 -18.14 0.63
CA ILE A 102 -13.02 -19.26 1.58
C ILE A 102 -11.65 -19.53 2.24
N ASN A 103 -10.60 -19.65 1.43
CA ASN A 103 -9.23 -19.87 1.91
C ASN A 103 -8.79 -18.74 2.85
N PHE A 104 -9.09 -17.50 2.49
CA PHE A 104 -8.79 -16.33 3.33
C PHE A 104 -9.51 -16.39 4.68
N GLY A 105 -10.80 -16.76 4.70
CA GLY A 105 -11.55 -16.94 5.95
C GLY A 105 -10.92 -18.02 6.84
N GLN A 106 -10.61 -19.18 6.27
CA GLN A 106 -9.96 -20.29 6.98
C GLN A 106 -8.57 -19.91 7.52
N GLU A 107 -7.77 -19.17 6.75
CA GLU A 107 -6.47 -18.67 7.21
C GLU A 107 -6.61 -17.75 8.44
N LEU A 108 -7.63 -16.89 8.46
CA LEU A 108 -7.89 -16.01 9.59
C LEU A 108 -8.42 -16.76 10.81
N GLU A 109 -9.29 -17.76 10.60
CA GLU A 109 -9.76 -18.68 11.65
C GLU A 109 -8.61 -19.44 12.30
N ASN A 110 -7.68 -19.95 11.49
CA ASN A 110 -6.49 -20.65 11.97
C ASN A 110 -5.53 -19.71 12.72
N ALA A 111 -5.39 -18.47 12.25
CA ALA A 111 -4.55 -17.46 12.91
C ALA A 111 -5.16 -16.92 14.21
N ASN A 112 -6.47 -17.02 14.40
CA ASN A 112 -7.20 -16.43 15.52
C ASN A 112 -8.17 -17.44 16.18
N PRO A 113 -7.68 -18.42 16.94
CA PRO A 113 -8.51 -19.47 17.56
C PRO A 113 -9.68 -18.92 18.41
N ASN A 114 -9.46 -17.81 19.11
CA ASN A 114 -10.47 -17.19 19.98
C ASN A 114 -11.62 -16.52 19.21
N TYR A 115 -11.45 -16.28 17.91
CA TYR A 115 -12.40 -15.54 17.08
C TYR A 115 -12.95 -16.38 15.92
N GLN A 116 -12.64 -17.68 15.85
CA GLN A 116 -13.03 -18.58 14.75
C GLN A 116 -14.51 -18.48 14.37
N GLN A 117 -15.40 -18.66 15.34
CA GLN A 117 -16.85 -18.63 15.08
C GLN A 117 -17.32 -17.25 14.56
N LYS A 118 -16.73 -16.16 15.06
CA LYS A 118 -17.08 -14.80 14.61
C LYS A 118 -16.58 -14.53 13.20
N ILE A 119 -15.39 -15.01 12.86
CA ILE A 119 -14.82 -14.91 11.51
C ILE A 119 -15.66 -15.75 10.54
N ALA A 120 -15.94 -17.01 10.86
CA ALA A 120 -16.76 -17.92 10.05
C ALA A 120 -18.16 -17.34 9.77
N ASN A 121 -18.78 -16.71 10.77
CA ASN A 121 -20.06 -16.03 10.60
C ASN A 121 -19.95 -14.82 9.67
N ALA A 122 -18.93 -13.98 9.83
CA ALA A 122 -18.72 -12.79 9.01
C ALA A 122 -18.40 -13.15 7.54
N THR A 123 -17.49 -14.10 7.32
CA THR A 123 -17.11 -14.59 5.99
C THR A 123 -18.24 -15.37 5.34
N GLY A 124 -18.91 -16.26 6.08
CA GLY A 124 -20.06 -17.03 5.61
C GLY A 124 -21.23 -16.15 5.19
N LEU A 125 -21.54 -15.09 5.95
CA LEU A 125 -22.57 -14.12 5.60
C LEU A 125 -22.21 -13.34 4.32
N ALA A 126 -20.95 -12.90 4.20
CA ALA A 126 -20.47 -12.23 2.99
C ALA A 126 -20.54 -13.13 1.75
N LEU A 127 -20.10 -14.38 1.86
CA LEU A 127 -20.15 -15.37 0.78
C LEU A 127 -21.58 -15.70 0.35
N LYS A 128 -22.50 -15.83 1.31
CA LYS A 128 -23.93 -16.05 1.01
C LYS A 128 -24.51 -14.87 0.23
N ASN A 129 -24.27 -13.64 0.70
CA ASN A 129 -24.73 -12.43 0.02
C ASN A 129 -24.12 -12.28 -1.39
N LYS A 130 -22.90 -12.79 -1.60
CA LYS A 130 -22.27 -12.81 -2.92
C LYS A 130 -22.95 -13.81 -3.86
N LYS A 131 -23.30 -15.00 -3.38
CA LYS A 131 -24.05 -16.00 -4.17
C LYS A 131 -25.46 -15.53 -4.55
N GLU A 132 -26.13 -14.76 -3.69
CA GLU A 132 -27.46 -14.21 -3.98
C GLU A 132 -27.45 -13.03 -4.97
N LYS A 133 -26.29 -12.41 -5.20
CA LYS A 133 -26.10 -11.27 -6.13
C LYS A 133 -25.48 -11.65 -7.48
N GLY A 134 -25.04 -12.89 -7.63
CA GLY A 134 -24.40 -13.43 -8.84
C GLY A 134 -25.39 -14.05 -9.82
#